data_AF-Q18FX0-F1
#
_entry.id   AF-Q18FX0-F1
#
_cell.length_a   1.000
_cell.length_b   1.000
_cell.length_c   1.000
_cell.angle_alpha   90.00
_cell.angle_beta   90.00
_cell.angle_gamma   90.00
#
_symmetry.space_group_name_H-M   'P 1'
#
loop_
_entity.id
_entity.type
_entity.pdbx_description
1 polymer ?
#
loop_
_entity_poly.entity_id
_entity_poly.type
_entity_poly.pdbx_seq_one_letter_code
_entity_poly.pdbx_strand_id
1 'polypeptide(L)'
;MSNQNIKTSISPSPQSATAARFDDEAVLLIGHGSRRKKSNEQVETLAADLEARLDVPTDAAFLELATPAIEEAIDTLAASVSAISVVHLSLFAASHVKNDVPLALEQARTDYPELTINNGAHLGVHPALIDLLDDRAAAVESTLEVDRHTDDVAVVLCARGSSDPDSNGDVHKLARLLYEGREFDDVAATFIGVTDPVLDETLHRVAKTRPDAIVVLPYMLGDGVLTGRIREGADSFDEEYPYLSAAAGDPLGTDSRLLDVLSDRWQEARTDSVEMSCDTCKYKVDLEGYAEDVGGARATLRALIHQETHADRDDVDSDPDTHDAPAKHVTVCMNQTCAADGAASVLEQLRQSARDSDACDVRITRSSCLGRCGDGPMVAVYPDGVWYGSVDDEGATEIVSSHLDRDRIVSDYVDQTL
;
A
#
# COMPACT_ATOMS: atom_id res chain seq x y z
N MET A 1 36.75 -10.25 66.93
CA MET A 1 37.01 -9.11 66.03
C MET A 1 36.12 -9.27 64.81
N SER A 2 35.48 -8.18 64.40
CA SER A 2 34.72 -7.94 63.16
C SER A 2 33.43 -8.73 62.94
N ASN A 3 32.27 -8.10 63.12
CA ASN A 3 31.55 -7.15 62.25
C ASN A 3 30.85 -7.79 61.04
N GLN A 4 29.53 -7.57 61.04
CA GLN A 4 28.55 -7.81 59.99
C GLN A 4 28.98 -7.21 58.65
N ASN A 5 28.59 -7.87 57.55
CA ASN A 5 28.02 -7.17 56.41
C ASN A 5 27.13 -8.09 55.57
N ILE A 6 25.89 -7.64 55.42
CA ILE A 6 24.83 -8.18 54.58
C ILE A 6 25.17 -7.86 53.11
N LYS A 7 25.03 -8.84 52.21
CA LYS A 7 24.89 -8.59 50.77
C LYS A 7 23.70 -9.38 50.23
N THR A 8 22.63 -8.65 49.99
CA THR A 8 21.51 -8.96 49.09
C THR A 8 21.99 -8.85 47.63
N SER A 9 21.58 -9.77 46.75
CA SER A 9 21.02 -9.46 45.41
C SER A 9 20.87 -10.73 44.56
N ILE A 10 19.63 -11.16 44.32
CA ILE A 10 18.90 -11.06 43.03
C ILE A 10 19.25 -12.20 42.07
N SER A 11 18.31 -13.16 41.99
CA SER A 11 18.18 -14.13 40.91
C SER A 11 17.64 -13.43 39.65
N PRO A 12 18.16 -13.70 38.44
CA PRO A 12 17.51 -13.23 37.23
C PRO A 12 16.29 -14.12 36.91
N SER A 13 15.13 -13.48 36.79
CA SER A 13 13.91 -14.05 36.22
C SER A 13 14.03 -14.18 34.70
N PRO A 14 13.32 -15.14 34.06
CA PRO A 14 13.37 -15.36 32.63
C PRO A 14 12.41 -14.39 31.92
N GLN A 15 12.87 -13.71 30.87
CA GLN A 15 11.99 -13.09 29.88
C GLN A 15 12.23 -13.79 28.54
N SER A 16 11.28 -14.65 28.20
CA SER A 16 11.09 -15.20 26.87
C SER A 16 10.12 -14.28 26.16
N ALA A 17 10.59 -13.53 25.17
CA ALA A 17 9.73 -12.84 24.21
C ALA A 17 9.01 -13.90 23.38
N THR A 18 7.70 -14.02 23.57
CA THR A 18 6.86 -14.94 22.80
C THR A 18 6.51 -14.24 21.49
N ALA A 19 6.97 -14.77 20.36
CA ALA A 19 6.46 -14.39 19.05
C ALA A 19 4.94 -14.67 19.01
N ALA A 20 4.13 -13.66 18.69
CA ALA A 20 2.68 -13.78 18.59
C ALA A 20 2.33 -14.88 17.57
N ARG A 21 1.51 -15.84 17.99
CA ARG A 21 0.91 -16.84 17.10
C ARG A 21 -0.30 -16.19 16.41
N PHE A 22 -0.66 -16.67 15.22
CA PHE A 22 -1.87 -16.22 14.49
C PHE A 22 -3.15 -16.25 15.34
N ASP A 23 -3.20 -17.06 16.39
CA ASP A 23 -4.33 -17.20 17.32
C ASP A 23 -4.51 -16.02 18.32
N ASP A 24 -3.68 -14.97 18.26
CA ASP A 24 -3.63 -13.89 19.27
C ASP A 24 -3.63 -12.47 18.67
N GLU A 25 -4.07 -12.34 17.41
CA GLU A 25 -4.24 -11.07 16.68
C GLU A 25 -5.70 -10.92 16.20
N ALA A 26 -6.19 -9.69 16.13
CA ALA A 26 -7.44 -9.36 15.44
C ALA A 26 -7.27 -8.19 14.46
N VAL A 27 -8.13 -8.14 13.44
CA VAL A 27 -8.26 -7.02 12.52
C VAL A 27 -9.45 -6.16 12.94
N LEU A 28 -9.25 -4.84 12.94
CA LEU A 28 -10.33 -3.88 13.15
C LEU A 28 -10.56 -3.08 11.87
N LEU A 29 -11.63 -3.41 11.12
CA LEU A 29 -12.02 -2.72 9.91
C LEU A 29 -12.84 -1.46 10.27
N ILE A 30 -12.25 -0.28 10.08
CA ILE A 30 -12.88 1.00 10.41
C ILE A 30 -13.62 1.55 9.19
N GLY A 31 -14.94 1.52 9.25
CA GLY A 31 -15.81 2.27 8.35
C GLY A 31 -16.10 3.68 8.89
N HIS A 32 -16.52 4.59 8.00
CA HIS A 32 -16.99 5.91 8.46
C HIS A 32 -18.30 5.81 9.27
N GLY A 33 -19.18 4.89 8.86
CA GLY A 33 -20.50 4.68 9.42
C GLY A 33 -21.57 5.56 8.78
N SER A 34 -22.81 5.10 8.87
CA SER A 34 -23.94 5.69 8.15
C SER A 34 -25.23 5.57 8.94
N ARG A 35 -26.10 6.58 8.78
CA ARG A 35 -27.49 6.51 9.25
C ARG A 35 -28.31 5.44 8.51
N ARG A 36 -27.85 4.97 7.34
CA ARG A 36 -28.50 3.92 6.57
C ARG A 36 -27.96 2.57 7.03
N LYS A 37 -28.83 1.76 7.65
CA LYS A 37 -28.48 0.41 8.13
C LYS A 37 -27.82 -0.47 7.05
N LYS A 38 -28.37 -0.44 5.83
CA LYS A 38 -27.83 -1.19 4.68
C LYS A 38 -26.36 -0.87 4.38
N SER A 39 -25.93 0.38 4.58
CA SER A 39 -24.53 0.77 4.35
C SER A 39 -23.60 0.19 5.41
N ASN A 40 -24.05 0.09 6.66
CA ASN A 40 -23.27 -0.50 7.74
C ASN A 40 -23.20 -2.03 7.59
N GLU A 41 -24.30 -2.67 7.19
CA GLU A 41 -24.35 -4.11 6.88
C GLU A 41 -23.36 -4.49 5.75
N GLN A 42 -23.08 -3.59 4.81
CA GLN A 42 -22.05 -3.81 3.78
C GLN A 42 -20.63 -3.80 4.36
N VAL A 43 -20.35 -2.94 5.34
CA VAL A 43 -19.05 -2.92 6.04
C VAL A 43 -18.87 -4.18 6.87
N GLU A 44 -19.93 -4.61 7.58
CA GLU A 44 -19.94 -5.86 8.34
C GLU A 44 -19.74 -7.08 7.41
N THR A 45 -20.33 -7.07 6.22
CA THR A 45 -20.11 -8.12 5.21
C THR A 45 -18.66 -8.14 4.74
N LEU A 46 -18.08 -6.97 4.43
CA LEU A 46 -16.67 -6.87 4.05
C LEU A 46 -15.72 -7.32 5.17
N ALA A 47 -16.04 -7.05 6.44
CA ALA A 47 -15.27 -7.54 7.58
C ALA A 47 -15.32 -9.08 7.65
N ALA A 48 -16.49 -9.69 7.49
CA ALA A 48 -16.63 -11.15 7.48
C ALA A 48 -15.91 -11.80 6.29
N ASP A 49 -15.98 -11.18 5.10
CA ASP A 49 -15.27 -11.67 3.92
C ASP A 49 -13.74 -11.51 4.08
N LEU A 50 -13.29 -10.45 4.75
CA LEU A 50 -11.88 -10.24 5.09
C LEU A 50 -11.39 -11.26 6.12
N GLU A 51 -12.17 -11.56 7.16
CA GLU A 51 -11.89 -12.62 8.12
C GLU A 51 -11.69 -13.97 7.41
N ALA A 52 -12.64 -14.33 6.55
CA ALA A 52 -12.58 -15.58 5.80
C ALA A 52 -11.36 -15.66 4.87
N ARG A 53 -10.88 -14.51 4.37
CA ARG A 53 -9.72 -14.43 3.49
C ARG A 53 -8.40 -14.48 4.25
N LEU A 54 -8.31 -13.80 5.39
CA LEU A 54 -7.08 -13.69 6.18
C LEU A 54 -6.89 -14.85 7.16
N ASP A 55 -7.97 -15.56 7.52
CA ASP A 55 -8.01 -16.50 8.64
C ASP A 55 -7.60 -15.83 9.96
N VAL A 56 -8.00 -14.56 10.13
CA VAL A 56 -7.74 -13.72 11.31
C VAL A 56 -9.06 -13.08 11.75
N PRO A 57 -9.46 -13.16 13.04
CA PRO A 57 -10.69 -12.56 13.54
C PRO A 57 -10.81 -11.09 13.12
N THR A 58 -11.92 -10.71 12.47
CA THR A 58 -12.09 -9.36 11.93
C THR A 58 -13.40 -8.74 12.39
N ASP A 59 -13.31 -7.68 13.19
CA ASP A 59 -14.46 -6.90 13.63
C ASP A 59 -14.59 -5.60 12.80
N ALA A 60 -15.84 -5.18 12.58
CA ALA A 60 -16.14 -3.87 12.03
C ALA A 60 -16.36 -2.84 13.14
N ALA A 61 -15.78 -1.66 12.99
CA ALA A 61 -16.05 -0.51 13.83
C ALA A 61 -16.33 0.75 12.99
N PHE A 62 -16.99 1.72 13.62
CA PHE A 62 -17.42 2.93 12.93
C PHE A 62 -16.90 4.19 13.61
N LEU A 63 -16.43 5.13 12.78
CA LEU A 63 -16.04 6.47 13.22
C LEU A 63 -17.21 7.25 13.80
N GLU A 64 -18.37 7.20 13.13
CA GLU A 64 -19.56 7.92 13.54
C GLU A 64 -20.85 7.22 13.08
N LEU A 65 -21.99 7.65 13.63
CA LEU A 65 -23.36 7.31 13.15
C LEU A 65 -23.78 5.83 13.24
N ALA A 66 -22.86 4.93 13.59
CA ALA A 66 -23.08 3.50 13.69
C ALA A 66 -22.28 2.93 14.88
N THR A 67 -22.59 1.71 15.26
CA THR A 67 -21.98 1.00 16.39
C THR A 67 -21.48 -0.37 15.92
N PRO A 68 -20.42 -0.93 16.51
CA PRO A 68 -19.68 -0.38 17.65
C PRO A 68 -18.81 0.83 17.27
N ALA A 69 -18.63 1.76 18.21
CA ALA A 69 -17.62 2.80 18.05
C ALA A 69 -16.21 2.18 18.11
N ILE A 70 -15.19 2.88 17.59
CA ILE A 70 -13.80 2.39 17.58
C ILE A 70 -13.35 1.99 18.99
N GLU A 71 -13.61 2.85 19.98
CA GLU A 71 -13.26 2.62 21.39
C GLU A 71 -13.95 1.36 21.95
N GLU A 72 -15.26 1.19 21.70
CA GLU A 72 -16.04 0.04 22.16
C GLU A 72 -15.56 -1.28 21.55
N ALA A 73 -15.17 -1.25 20.27
CA ALA A 73 -14.65 -2.42 19.58
C ALA A 73 -13.26 -2.81 20.12
N ILE A 74 -12.38 -1.83 20.34
CA ILE A 74 -11.06 -2.08 20.95
C ILE A 74 -11.23 -2.62 22.37
N ASP A 75 -12.11 -2.05 23.19
CA ASP A 75 -12.38 -2.53 24.55
C ASP A 75 -12.80 -4.01 24.56
N THR A 76 -13.59 -4.41 23.57
CA THR A 76 -14.07 -5.80 23.43
C THR A 76 -12.92 -6.74 23.05
N LEU A 77 -12.09 -6.33 22.10
CA LEU A 77 -10.97 -7.14 21.58
C LEU A 77 -9.79 -7.21 22.57
N ALA A 78 -9.52 -6.14 23.32
CA ALA A 78 -8.39 -6.02 24.24
C ALA A 78 -8.37 -7.10 25.34
N ALA A 79 -9.52 -7.72 25.64
CA ALA A 79 -9.62 -8.80 26.61
C ALA A 79 -9.20 -10.18 26.06
N SER A 80 -9.13 -10.32 24.73
CA SER A 80 -8.97 -11.60 24.03
C SER A 80 -7.75 -11.71 23.13
N VAL A 81 -7.14 -10.58 22.74
CA VAL A 81 -5.98 -10.57 21.83
C VAL A 81 -4.83 -9.74 22.37
N SER A 82 -3.61 -10.08 21.97
CA SER A 82 -2.38 -9.33 22.27
C SER A 82 -2.04 -8.26 21.22
N ALA A 83 -2.64 -8.33 20.03
CA ALA A 83 -2.42 -7.39 18.94
C ALA A 83 -3.71 -7.07 18.16
N ILE A 84 -3.86 -5.81 17.77
CA ILE A 84 -4.91 -5.32 16.86
C ILE A 84 -4.27 -4.61 15.68
N SER A 85 -4.63 -5.03 14.46
CA SER A 85 -4.26 -4.35 13.22
C SER A 85 -5.46 -3.60 12.66
N VAL A 86 -5.37 -2.27 12.64
CA VAL A 86 -6.43 -1.37 12.18
C VAL A 86 -6.34 -1.18 10.67
N VAL A 87 -7.44 -1.44 9.97
CA VAL A 87 -7.55 -1.26 8.52
C VAL A 87 -8.65 -0.27 8.21
N HIS A 88 -8.37 0.74 7.39
CA HIS A 88 -9.34 1.80 7.11
C HIS A 88 -10.13 1.49 5.85
N LEU A 89 -11.45 1.34 5.98
CA LEU A 89 -12.37 1.35 4.85
C LEU A 89 -12.68 2.80 4.45
N SER A 90 -11.63 3.54 4.08
CA SER A 90 -11.69 4.89 3.54
C SER A 90 -10.95 4.93 2.21
N LEU A 91 -11.59 5.53 1.19
CA LEU A 91 -11.00 5.63 -0.14
C LEU A 91 -9.74 6.51 -0.15
N PHE A 92 -9.79 7.65 0.54
CA PHE A 92 -8.64 8.56 0.71
C PHE A 92 -8.55 9.06 2.16
N ALA A 93 -7.36 9.50 2.57
CA ALA A 93 -7.15 10.08 3.89
C ALA A 93 -7.54 11.57 3.92
N ALA A 94 -8.55 11.88 4.72
CA ALA A 94 -8.90 13.24 5.13
C ALA A 94 -8.83 13.36 6.67
N SER A 95 -9.44 14.39 7.25
CA SER A 95 -9.36 14.69 8.69
C SER A 95 -9.66 13.48 9.59
N HIS A 96 -10.63 12.65 9.23
CA HIS A 96 -11.01 11.46 10.01
C HIS A 96 -9.89 10.41 10.10
N VAL A 97 -9.26 10.09 8.97
CA VAL A 97 -8.14 9.12 8.93
C VAL A 97 -6.87 9.73 9.51
N LYS A 98 -6.64 11.04 9.29
CA LYS A 98 -5.41 11.73 9.71
C LYS A 98 -5.40 12.18 11.17
N ASN A 99 -6.57 12.36 11.81
CA ASN A 99 -6.65 12.89 13.17
C ASN A 99 -7.54 12.04 14.08
N ASP A 100 -8.77 11.74 13.68
CA ASP A 100 -9.76 11.15 14.59
C ASP A 100 -9.44 9.70 14.93
N VAL A 101 -9.12 8.86 13.94
CA VAL A 101 -8.67 7.48 14.20
C VAL A 101 -7.37 7.50 15.02
N PRO A 102 -6.29 8.20 14.62
CA PRO A 102 -5.06 8.25 15.43
C PRO A 102 -5.30 8.67 16.88
N LEU A 103 -6.19 9.65 17.13
CA LEU A 103 -6.53 10.07 18.49
C LEU A 103 -7.18 8.94 19.30
N ALA A 104 -8.15 8.23 18.71
CA ALA A 104 -8.78 7.07 19.35
C ALA A 104 -7.77 5.94 19.63
N LEU A 105 -6.83 5.70 18.70
CA LEU A 105 -5.79 4.67 18.87
C LEU A 105 -4.77 5.06 19.94
N GLU A 106 -4.36 6.34 20.02
CA GLU A 106 -3.48 6.82 21.10
C GLU A 106 -4.13 6.71 22.49
N GLN A 107 -5.43 6.98 22.56
CA GLN A 107 -6.19 6.78 23.79
C GLN A 107 -6.21 5.28 24.18
N ALA A 108 -6.51 4.40 23.21
CA ALA A 108 -6.49 2.96 23.43
C ALA A 108 -5.09 2.43 23.85
N ARG A 109 -4.01 2.93 23.25
CA ARG A 109 -2.62 2.60 23.66
C ARG A 109 -2.33 2.99 25.11
N THR A 110 -2.95 4.08 25.59
CA THR A 110 -2.83 4.53 26.98
C THR A 110 -3.62 3.64 27.93
N ASP A 111 -4.84 3.25 27.54
CA ASP A 111 -5.74 2.46 28.37
C ASP A 111 -5.33 0.97 28.42
N TYR A 112 -4.68 0.47 27.36
CA TYR A 112 -4.21 -0.91 27.22
C TYR A 112 -2.70 -0.98 26.88
N PRO A 113 -1.78 -0.73 27.83
CA PRO A 113 -0.34 -0.66 27.56
C PRO A 113 0.32 -1.97 27.10
N GLU A 114 -0.33 -3.11 27.34
CA GLU A 114 0.15 -4.44 26.92
C GLU A 114 -0.39 -4.84 25.54
N LEU A 115 -1.35 -4.09 24.99
CA LEU A 115 -1.95 -4.35 23.68
C LEU A 115 -1.14 -3.67 22.58
N THR A 116 -0.69 -4.44 21.60
CA THR A 116 -0.03 -3.88 20.40
C THR A 116 -1.10 -3.38 19.44
N ILE A 117 -1.06 -2.11 19.05
CA ILE A 117 -2.02 -1.52 18.10
C ILE A 117 -1.27 -0.99 16.88
N ASN A 118 -1.45 -1.68 15.75
CA ASN A 118 -0.89 -1.31 14.45
C ASN A 118 -1.92 -0.50 13.66
N ASN A 119 -1.51 0.63 13.09
CA ASN A 119 -2.40 1.49 12.31
C ASN A 119 -2.03 1.41 10.82
N GLY A 120 -2.87 0.73 10.03
CA GLY A 120 -2.66 0.58 8.60
C GLY A 120 -2.96 1.84 7.80
N ALA A 121 -2.55 1.82 6.53
CA ALA A 121 -2.94 2.85 5.58
C ALA A 121 -4.42 2.70 5.16
N HIS A 122 -4.96 3.76 4.56
CA HIS A 122 -6.25 3.75 3.90
C HIS A 122 -6.15 3.10 2.51
N LEU A 123 -7.28 2.82 1.86
CA LEU A 123 -7.30 2.13 0.56
C LEU A 123 -6.38 2.83 -0.45
N GLY A 124 -6.52 4.15 -0.56
CA GLY A 124 -5.65 5.02 -1.31
C GLY A 124 -5.69 4.73 -2.81
N VAL A 125 -4.56 4.94 -3.47
CA VAL A 125 -4.36 4.58 -4.87
C VAL A 125 -3.75 3.17 -4.92
N HIS A 126 -4.46 2.23 -5.54
CA HIS A 126 -4.05 0.83 -5.58
C HIS A 126 -4.39 0.19 -6.94
N PRO A 127 -3.51 -0.65 -7.54
CA PRO A 127 -3.75 -1.29 -8.84
C PRO A 127 -5.11 -1.99 -8.94
N ALA A 128 -5.47 -2.79 -7.94
CA ALA A 128 -6.77 -3.47 -7.90
C ALA A 128 -7.98 -2.52 -7.97
N LEU A 129 -7.86 -1.27 -7.49
CA LEU A 129 -8.92 -0.26 -7.63
C LEU A 129 -8.95 0.35 -9.02
N ILE A 130 -7.80 0.45 -9.68
CA ILE A 130 -7.70 0.92 -11.06
C ILE A 130 -8.33 -0.11 -12.00
N ASP A 131 -8.03 -1.40 -11.80
CA ASP A 131 -8.64 -2.48 -12.58
C ASP A 131 -10.15 -2.57 -12.34
N LEU A 132 -10.59 -2.37 -11.08
CA LEU A 132 -12.02 -2.27 -10.77
C LEU A 132 -12.68 -1.08 -11.47
N LEU A 133 -12.03 0.08 -11.50
CA LEU A 133 -12.55 1.24 -12.21
C LEU A 133 -12.64 1.00 -13.72
N ASP A 134 -11.70 0.25 -14.28
CA ASP A 134 -11.71 -0.11 -15.68
C ASP A 134 -12.88 -1.02 -16.06
N ASP A 135 -13.17 -2.03 -15.23
CA ASP A 135 -14.36 -2.86 -15.39
C ASP A 135 -15.66 -2.04 -15.26
N ARG A 136 -15.69 -1.06 -14.36
CA ARG A 136 -16.82 -0.14 -14.24
C ARG A 136 -16.96 0.72 -15.49
N ALA A 137 -15.86 1.13 -16.12
CA ALA A 137 -15.90 1.86 -17.38
C ALA A 137 -16.41 0.98 -18.52
N ALA A 138 -15.89 -0.24 -18.67
CA ALA A 138 -16.31 -1.20 -19.68
C ALA A 138 -17.81 -1.54 -19.58
N ALA A 139 -18.35 -1.61 -18.36
CA ALA A 139 -19.79 -1.82 -18.16
C ALA A 139 -20.65 -0.64 -18.68
N VAL A 140 -20.16 0.59 -18.54
CA VAL A 140 -20.83 1.79 -19.09
C VAL A 140 -20.68 1.84 -20.59
N GLU A 141 -19.51 1.54 -21.14
CA GLU A 141 -19.28 1.46 -22.59
C GLU A 141 -20.23 0.47 -23.27
N SER A 142 -20.41 -0.71 -22.66
CA SER A 142 -21.39 -1.68 -23.13
C SER A 142 -22.83 -1.17 -23.07
N THR A 143 -23.15 -0.25 -22.15
CA THR A 143 -24.48 0.35 -22.04
C THR A 143 -24.69 1.44 -23.10
N LEU A 144 -23.62 2.17 -23.43
CA LEU A 144 -23.61 3.22 -24.46
C LEU A 144 -23.39 2.68 -25.88
N GLU A 145 -23.10 1.37 -26.01
CA GLU A 145 -22.80 0.72 -27.29
C GLU A 145 -21.56 1.30 -28.00
N VAL A 146 -20.53 1.68 -27.22
CA VAL A 146 -19.25 2.22 -27.70
C VAL A 146 -18.08 1.29 -27.39
N ASP A 147 -17.02 1.37 -28.19
CA ASP A 147 -15.77 0.63 -28.00
C ASP A 147 -14.59 1.61 -28.04
N ARG A 148 -13.93 1.81 -26.88
CA ARG A 148 -12.79 2.72 -26.74
C ARG A 148 -11.60 2.42 -27.68
N HIS A 149 -11.55 1.22 -28.27
CA HIS A 149 -10.52 0.87 -29.26
C HIS A 149 -10.82 1.44 -30.67
N THR A 150 -12.07 1.88 -30.91
CA THR A 150 -12.51 2.39 -32.21
C THR A 150 -13.21 3.75 -32.16
N ASP A 151 -13.78 4.10 -31.01
CA ASP A 151 -14.50 5.33 -30.75
C ASP A 151 -13.71 6.20 -29.76
N ASP A 152 -13.89 7.52 -29.85
CA ASP A 152 -13.22 8.43 -28.96
C ASP A 152 -13.95 8.45 -27.58
N VAL A 153 -13.45 7.74 -26.57
CA VAL A 153 -14.10 7.60 -25.25
C VAL A 153 -13.33 8.34 -24.17
N ALA A 154 -13.99 9.31 -23.53
CA ALA A 154 -13.47 10.03 -22.37
C ALA A 154 -14.10 9.54 -21.07
N VAL A 155 -13.32 9.53 -19.99
CA VAL A 155 -13.78 9.15 -18.64
C VAL A 155 -13.79 10.36 -17.71
N VAL A 156 -14.82 10.45 -16.88
CA VAL A 156 -14.93 11.43 -15.79
C VAL A 156 -15.02 10.68 -14.46
N LEU A 157 -13.91 10.63 -13.73
CA LEU A 157 -13.83 10.01 -12.41
C LEU A 157 -14.34 10.98 -11.34
N CYS A 158 -15.54 10.73 -10.81
CA CYS A 158 -16.23 11.62 -9.88
C CYS A 158 -16.08 11.15 -8.43
N ALA A 159 -15.28 11.87 -7.64
CA ALA A 159 -15.08 11.63 -6.21
C ALA A 159 -15.95 12.56 -5.35
N ARG A 160 -15.98 12.33 -4.03
CA ARG A 160 -16.76 13.18 -3.11
C ARG A 160 -16.19 14.61 -3.02
N GLY A 161 -14.87 14.74 -3.02
CA GLY A 161 -14.14 15.95 -2.68
C GLY A 161 -13.91 16.11 -1.19
N SER A 162 -12.81 16.77 -0.82
CA SER A 162 -12.38 17.03 0.55
C SER A 162 -11.88 18.47 0.71
N SER A 163 -11.92 18.99 1.94
CA SER A 163 -11.17 20.22 2.28
C SER A 163 -9.66 19.95 2.41
N ASP A 164 -9.27 18.68 2.48
CA ASP A 164 -7.89 18.23 2.51
C ASP A 164 -7.34 18.14 1.08
N PRO A 165 -6.29 18.92 0.73
CA PRO A 165 -5.75 18.94 -0.62
C PRO A 165 -5.06 17.63 -1.03
N ASP A 166 -4.51 16.85 -0.09
CA ASP A 166 -3.85 15.58 -0.42
C ASP A 166 -4.87 14.57 -0.92
N SER A 167 -6.01 14.49 -0.23
CA SER A 167 -7.13 13.62 -0.64
C SER A 167 -7.65 13.98 -2.03
N ASN A 168 -7.62 15.25 -2.42
CA ASN A 168 -8.03 15.68 -3.75
C ASN A 168 -6.94 15.36 -4.78
N GLY A 169 -5.67 15.53 -4.41
CA GLY A 169 -4.51 15.16 -5.23
C GLY A 169 -4.49 13.68 -5.58
N ASP A 170 -4.87 12.81 -4.65
CA ASP A 170 -4.95 11.37 -4.89
C ASP A 170 -6.01 10.99 -5.92
N VAL A 171 -7.13 11.73 -6.00
CA VAL A 171 -8.14 11.53 -7.07
C VAL A 171 -7.54 11.86 -8.44
N HIS A 172 -6.77 12.94 -8.54
CA HIS A 172 -6.05 13.29 -9.77
C HIS A 172 -4.99 12.25 -10.13
N LYS A 173 -4.25 11.74 -9.14
CA LYS A 173 -3.29 10.64 -9.33
C LYS A 173 -4.01 9.39 -9.85
N LEU A 174 -5.13 9.01 -9.24
CA LEU A 174 -5.92 7.86 -9.63
C LEU A 174 -6.47 8.00 -11.05
N ALA A 175 -7.04 9.17 -11.40
CA ALA A 175 -7.49 9.47 -12.76
C ALA A 175 -6.34 9.35 -13.77
N ARG A 176 -5.15 9.88 -13.43
CA ARG A 176 -3.99 9.74 -14.31
C ARG A 176 -3.57 8.29 -14.49
N LEU A 177 -3.51 7.50 -13.41
CA LEU A 177 -3.14 6.08 -13.53
C LEU A 177 -4.20 5.23 -14.23
N LEU A 178 -5.47 5.61 -14.15
CA LEU A 178 -6.54 4.98 -14.94
C LEU A 178 -6.33 5.26 -16.44
N TYR A 179 -5.96 6.49 -16.81
CA TYR A 179 -5.62 6.83 -18.19
C TYR A 179 -4.43 6.04 -18.72
N GLU A 180 -3.35 5.96 -17.94
CA GLU A 180 -2.11 5.34 -18.39
C GLU A 180 -2.31 3.85 -18.64
N GLY A 181 -1.97 3.39 -19.85
CA GLY A 181 -2.07 1.98 -20.23
C GLY A 181 -3.45 1.53 -20.74
N ARG A 182 -4.42 2.46 -20.83
CA ARG A 182 -5.77 2.19 -21.35
C ARG A 182 -6.06 3.10 -22.55
N GLU A 183 -6.86 2.61 -23.51
CA GLU A 183 -7.16 3.34 -24.76
C GLU A 183 -8.29 4.36 -24.59
N PHE A 184 -8.28 5.11 -23.48
CA PHE A 184 -9.17 6.27 -23.31
C PHE A 184 -8.55 7.52 -23.96
N ASP A 185 -9.36 8.39 -24.55
CA ASP A 185 -8.88 9.68 -25.06
C ASP A 185 -8.47 10.65 -23.95
N ASP A 186 -9.25 10.64 -22.86
CA ASP A 186 -9.00 11.46 -21.69
C ASP A 186 -9.60 10.81 -20.43
N VAL A 187 -8.97 11.04 -19.28
CA VAL A 187 -9.54 10.70 -17.96
C VAL A 187 -9.43 11.92 -17.06
N ALA A 188 -10.57 12.57 -16.81
CA ALA A 188 -10.65 13.75 -15.99
C ALA A 188 -11.13 13.42 -14.57
N ALA A 189 -10.43 13.93 -13.56
CA ALA A 189 -10.91 13.95 -12.19
C ALA A 189 -11.92 15.09 -11.96
N THR A 190 -12.98 14.79 -11.22
CA THR A 190 -13.98 15.76 -10.79
C THR A 190 -14.54 15.43 -9.43
N PHE A 191 -15.31 16.36 -8.86
CA PHE A 191 -15.90 16.22 -7.54
C PHE A 191 -17.40 16.51 -7.58
N ILE A 192 -18.17 15.71 -6.85
CA ILE A 192 -19.62 15.95 -6.70
C ILE A 192 -19.91 17.09 -5.71
N GLY A 193 -18.92 17.51 -4.92
CA GLY A 193 -19.00 18.65 -4.03
C GLY A 193 -17.70 18.94 -3.27
N VAL A 194 -17.79 19.85 -2.30
CA VAL A 194 -16.70 20.30 -1.41
C VAL A 194 -15.57 21.10 -2.09
N THR A 195 -15.12 20.66 -3.26
CA THR A 195 -14.00 21.27 -3.99
C THR A 195 -14.25 21.27 -5.50
N ASP A 196 -13.37 21.95 -6.23
CA ASP A 196 -13.43 22.13 -7.68
C ASP A 196 -12.39 21.26 -8.38
N PRO A 197 -12.61 20.85 -9.64
CA PRO A 197 -13.75 21.18 -10.50
C PRO A 197 -14.96 20.29 -10.24
N VAL A 198 -16.16 20.88 -10.26
CA VAL A 198 -17.42 20.13 -10.09
C VAL A 198 -17.81 19.35 -11.34
N LEU A 199 -18.66 18.32 -11.16
CA LEU A 199 -19.07 17.40 -12.24
C LEU A 199 -19.59 18.13 -13.48
N ASP A 200 -20.54 19.04 -13.29
CA ASP A 200 -21.16 19.81 -14.37
C ASP A 200 -20.13 20.58 -15.21
N GLU A 201 -19.23 21.34 -14.57
CA GLU A 201 -18.15 22.07 -15.24
C GLU A 201 -17.20 21.13 -15.99
N THR A 202 -16.91 19.97 -15.39
CA THR A 202 -15.99 19.00 -15.97
C THR A 202 -16.58 18.36 -17.23
N LEU A 203 -17.85 17.95 -17.20
CA LEU A 203 -18.55 17.41 -18.37
C LEU A 203 -18.55 18.43 -19.52
N HIS A 204 -18.91 19.68 -19.25
CA HIS A 204 -18.88 20.78 -20.23
C HIS A 204 -17.48 21.06 -20.80
N ARG A 205 -16.44 20.85 -19.99
CA ARG A 205 -15.05 21.03 -20.43
C ARG A 205 -14.60 19.86 -21.30
N VAL A 206 -14.86 18.62 -20.89
CA VAL A 206 -14.52 17.40 -21.65
C VAL A 206 -15.26 17.39 -22.99
N ALA A 207 -16.54 17.78 -23.02
CA ALA A 207 -17.33 17.85 -24.26
C ALA A 207 -16.73 18.73 -25.38
N LYS A 208 -15.82 19.65 -25.04
CA LYS A 208 -15.14 20.52 -26.02
C LYS A 208 -14.11 19.76 -26.86
N THR A 209 -13.59 18.63 -26.38
CA THR A 209 -12.73 17.75 -27.19
C THR A 209 -13.54 16.92 -28.20
N ARG A 210 -14.87 16.89 -28.04
CA ARG A 210 -15.83 16.15 -28.89
C ARG A 210 -15.57 14.65 -28.95
N PRO A 211 -15.51 13.95 -27.79
CA PRO A 211 -15.49 12.50 -27.80
C PRO A 211 -16.81 11.96 -28.36
N ASP A 212 -16.82 10.69 -28.75
CA ASP A 212 -18.04 9.96 -29.11
C ASP A 212 -18.86 9.62 -27.84
N ALA A 213 -18.19 9.36 -26.71
CA ALA A 213 -18.84 9.12 -25.42
C ALA A 213 -18.09 9.66 -24.19
N ILE A 214 -18.85 9.98 -23.14
CA ILE A 214 -18.34 10.26 -21.79
C ILE A 214 -18.84 9.21 -20.79
N VAL A 215 -17.90 8.48 -20.21
CA VAL A 215 -18.15 7.51 -19.13
C VAL A 215 -17.93 8.18 -17.78
N VAL A 216 -18.97 8.32 -16.96
CA VAL A 216 -18.88 8.90 -15.62
C VAL A 216 -18.74 7.80 -14.58
N LEU A 217 -17.65 7.80 -13.81
CA LEU A 217 -17.36 6.78 -12.80
C LEU A 217 -17.52 7.33 -11.38
N PRO A 218 -18.54 6.89 -10.61
CA PRO A 218 -18.66 7.26 -9.21
C PRO A 218 -17.59 6.57 -8.35
N TYR A 219 -16.59 7.32 -7.90
CA TYR A 219 -15.57 6.79 -6.97
C TYR A 219 -16.07 6.80 -5.53
N MET A 220 -17.00 5.88 -5.23
CA MET A 220 -17.68 5.72 -3.94
C MET A 220 -17.74 4.24 -3.57
N LEU A 221 -17.72 3.92 -2.28
CA LEU A 221 -17.85 2.53 -1.80
C LEU A 221 -19.25 1.95 -2.01
N GLY A 222 -20.30 2.77 -1.99
CA GLY A 222 -21.66 2.27 -2.06
C GLY A 222 -22.65 3.28 -2.59
N ASP A 223 -23.86 2.79 -2.86
CA ASP A 223 -24.93 3.59 -3.41
C ASP A 223 -25.56 4.52 -2.36
N GLY A 224 -25.98 5.71 -2.78
CA GLY A 224 -26.09 6.86 -1.90
C GLY A 224 -26.82 8.05 -2.52
N VAL A 225 -26.97 9.11 -1.72
CA VAL A 225 -27.44 10.40 -2.24
C VAL A 225 -26.45 10.96 -3.27
N LEU A 226 -25.14 10.77 -3.05
CA LEU A 226 -24.11 11.34 -3.91
C LEU A 226 -24.01 10.60 -5.26
N THR A 227 -24.05 9.27 -5.26
CA THR A 227 -24.09 8.48 -6.51
C THR A 227 -25.37 8.77 -7.29
N GLY A 228 -26.52 8.94 -6.62
CA GLY A 228 -27.76 9.39 -7.26
C GLY A 228 -27.59 10.74 -7.97
N ARG A 229 -26.99 11.74 -7.31
CA ARG A 229 -26.70 13.04 -7.93
C ARG A 229 -25.72 12.95 -9.11
N ILE A 230 -24.75 12.04 -9.05
CA ILE A 230 -23.82 11.82 -10.17
C ILE A 230 -24.57 11.27 -11.38
N ARG A 231 -25.45 10.27 -11.18
CA ARG A 231 -26.28 9.72 -12.25
C ARG A 231 -27.22 10.78 -12.82
N GLU A 232 -27.97 11.47 -11.97
CA GLU A 232 -28.86 12.58 -12.40
C GLU A 232 -28.11 13.66 -13.18
N GLY A 233 -26.87 13.98 -12.77
CA GLY A 233 -26.02 14.95 -13.46
C GLY A 233 -25.54 14.47 -14.84
N ALA A 234 -25.17 13.20 -14.96
CA ALA A 234 -24.80 12.60 -16.25
C ALA A 234 -26.01 12.50 -17.20
N ASP A 235 -27.16 12.05 -16.69
CA ASP A 235 -28.41 11.94 -17.47
C ASP A 235 -28.87 13.33 -17.97
N SER A 236 -28.83 14.34 -17.11
CA SER A 236 -29.19 15.72 -17.51
C SER A 236 -28.26 16.28 -18.57
N PHE A 237 -26.96 15.94 -18.51
CA PHE A 237 -25.97 16.35 -19.49
C PHE A 237 -26.18 15.64 -20.83
N ASP A 238 -26.45 14.34 -20.83
CA ASP A 238 -26.77 13.56 -22.04
C ASP A 238 -27.99 14.14 -22.78
N GLU A 239 -29.04 14.51 -22.04
CA GLU A 239 -30.23 15.18 -22.60
C GLU A 239 -29.91 16.54 -23.26
N GLU A 240 -28.88 17.25 -22.78
CA GLU A 240 -28.47 18.57 -23.29
C GLU A 240 -27.58 18.48 -24.54
N TYR A 241 -26.83 17.38 -24.73
CA TYR A 241 -25.85 17.21 -25.80
C TYR A 241 -26.18 16.04 -26.74
N PRO A 242 -27.15 16.16 -27.67
CA PRO A 242 -27.66 15.03 -28.48
C PRO A 242 -26.66 14.37 -29.44
N TYR A 243 -25.46 14.92 -29.58
CA TYR A 243 -24.40 14.41 -30.46
C TYR A 243 -23.31 13.65 -29.71
N LEU A 244 -23.44 13.53 -28.39
CA LEU A 244 -22.46 12.94 -27.48
C LEU A 244 -23.22 12.08 -26.48
N SER A 245 -22.85 10.81 -26.33
CA SER A 245 -23.48 9.94 -25.35
C SER A 245 -22.77 10.03 -24.00
N ALA A 246 -23.52 10.18 -22.91
CA ALA A 246 -22.96 10.20 -21.56
C ALA A 246 -23.79 9.35 -20.60
N ALA A 247 -23.11 8.54 -19.78
CA ALA A 247 -23.77 7.76 -18.74
C ALA A 247 -22.86 7.56 -17.53
N ALA A 248 -23.50 7.38 -16.37
CA ALA A 248 -22.82 7.08 -15.13
C ALA A 248 -22.90 5.59 -14.77
N GLY A 249 -21.76 5.03 -14.36
CA GLY A 249 -21.65 3.65 -13.90
C GLY A 249 -22.09 3.44 -12.46
N ASP A 250 -21.86 2.22 -11.98
CA ASP A 250 -22.05 1.85 -10.58
C ASP A 250 -20.85 2.25 -9.71
N PRO A 251 -21.07 2.50 -8.40
CA PRO A 251 -19.98 2.67 -7.45
C PRO A 251 -19.13 1.39 -7.32
N LEU A 252 -18.00 1.48 -6.62
CA LEU A 252 -17.08 0.34 -6.40
C LEU A 252 -17.80 -0.86 -5.78
N GLY A 253 -18.68 -0.60 -4.80
CA GLY A 253 -19.48 -1.64 -4.16
C GLY A 253 -18.67 -2.45 -3.15
N THR A 254 -18.94 -3.76 -3.10
CA THR A 254 -18.23 -4.74 -2.27
C THR A 254 -17.48 -5.74 -3.15
N ASP A 255 -16.87 -5.25 -4.24
CA ASP A 255 -16.09 -6.08 -5.15
C ASP A 255 -14.93 -6.76 -4.43
N SER A 256 -14.60 -8.01 -4.79
CA SER A 256 -13.57 -8.80 -4.11
C SER A 256 -12.19 -8.17 -4.19
N ARG A 257 -11.92 -7.30 -5.18
CA ARG A 257 -10.68 -6.53 -5.26
C ARG A 257 -10.50 -5.53 -4.12
N LEU A 258 -11.58 -5.11 -3.46
CA LEU A 258 -11.47 -4.36 -2.21
C LEU A 258 -10.83 -5.21 -1.11
N LEU A 259 -11.12 -6.52 -1.08
CA LEU A 259 -10.50 -7.43 -0.11
C LEU A 259 -9.01 -7.60 -0.40
N ASP A 260 -8.58 -7.56 -1.66
CA ASP A 260 -7.16 -7.55 -2.03
C ASP A 260 -6.46 -6.33 -1.40
N VAL A 261 -7.02 -5.13 -1.64
CA VAL A 261 -6.49 -3.88 -1.07
C VAL A 261 -6.48 -3.93 0.45
N LEU A 262 -7.57 -4.34 1.09
CA LEU A 262 -7.67 -4.42 2.55
C LEU A 262 -6.68 -5.43 3.15
N SER A 263 -6.43 -6.54 2.45
CA SER A 263 -5.42 -7.54 2.85
C SER A 263 -4.02 -6.94 2.81
N ASP A 264 -3.70 -6.18 1.77
CA ASP A 264 -2.40 -5.51 1.64
C ASP A 264 -2.22 -4.44 2.72
N ARG A 265 -3.26 -3.64 3.01
CA ARG A 265 -3.24 -2.64 4.10
C ARG A 265 -3.09 -3.26 5.48
N TRP A 266 -3.68 -4.44 5.70
CA TRP A 266 -3.48 -5.20 6.94
C TRP A 266 -2.02 -5.67 7.07
N GLN A 267 -1.43 -6.23 6.01
CA GLN A 267 -0.03 -6.68 6.04
C GLN A 267 0.95 -5.53 6.27
N GLU A 268 0.71 -4.38 5.64
CA GLU A 268 1.50 -3.16 5.85
C GLU A 268 1.46 -2.70 7.31
N ALA A 269 0.26 -2.70 7.90
CA ALA A 269 0.09 -2.36 9.32
C ALA A 269 0.93 -3.29 10.20
N ARG A 270 0.93 -4.61 9.90
CA ARG A 270 1.60 -5.62 10.73
C ARG A 270 3.12 -5.61 10.62
N THR A 271 3.67 -5.20 9.49
CA THR A 271 5.10 -5.34 9.19
C THR A 271 5.90 -4.04 9.36
N ASP A 272 5.26 -2.96 9.82
CA ASP A 272 5.82 -1.59 9.83
C ASP A 272 6.39 -1.19 8.45
N SER A 273 5.87 -1.80 7.37
CA SER A 273 6.26 -1.46 6.00
C SER A 273 5.44 -0.26 5.54
N VAL A 274 6.07 0.91 5.54
CA VAL A 274 5.50 2.09 4.88
C VAL A 274 5.81 1.97 3.39
N GLU A 275 4.87 1.43 2.63
CA GLU A 275 4.89 1.50 1.17
C GLU A 275 4.63 2.97 0.78
N MET A 276 5.64 3.63 0.22
CA MET A 276 5.50 4.99 -0.27
C MET A 276 4.62 5.02 -1.52
N SER A 277 4.17 6.20 -1.91
CA SER A 277 3.43 6.42 -3.17
C SER A 277 4.18 5.93 -4.43
N CYS A 278 5.49 5.68 -4.33
CA CYS A 278 6.35 5.07 -5.34
C CYS A 278 6.28 3.53 -5.37
N ASP A 279 5.86 2.88 -4.29
CA ASP A 279 5.73 1.44 -4.23
C ASP A 279 4.44 0.94 -4.89
N THR A 280 3.47 1.84 -5.14
CA THR A 280 2.32 1.64 -6.03
C THR A 280 2.57 2.10 -7.48
N CYS A 281 3.81 2.44 -7.83
CA CYS A 281 4.16 2.87 -9.18
C CYS A 281 4.31 1.66 -10.12
N LYS A 282 4.16 1.87 -11.44
CA LYS A 282 4.36 0.87 -12.49
C LYS A 282 5.71 0.13 -12.46
N TYR A 283 6.68 0.64 -11.71
CA TYR A 283 7.98 -0.01 -11.53
C TYR A 283 8.02 -1.02 -10.38
N LYS A 284 6.95 -1.12 -9.58
CA LYS A 284 6.91 -1.84 -8.30
C LYS A 284 5.74 -2.81 -8.19
N VAL A 285 4.62 -2.50 -8.83
CA VAL A 285 3.40 -3.33 -8.91
C VAL A 285 3.00 -3.56 -10.35
N ASP A 286 2.40 -4.72 -10.63
CA ASP A 286 1.90 -5.03 -11.97
C ASP A 286 0.75 -4.08 -12.33
N LEU A 287 0.96 -3.33 -13.40
CA LEU A 287 0.02 -2.34 -13.93
C LEU A 287 -0.20 -2.70 -15.38
N GLU A 288 -1.46 -2.97 -15.73
CA GLU A 288 -1.84 -3.35 -17.09
C GLU A 288 -1.33 -2.30 -18.11
N GLY A 289 -0.77 -2.78 -19.22
CA GLY A 289 -0.07 -1.94 -20.21
C GLY A 289 1.38 -1.56 -19.86
N TYR A 290 1.84 -1.83 -18.63
CA TYR A 290 3.22 -1.56 -18.18
C TYR A 290 3.91 -2.78 -17.55
N ALA A 291 3.45 -4.00 -17.83
CA ALA A 291 4.02 -5.23 -17.30
C ALA A 291 5.55 -5.37 -17.49
N GLU A 292 6.13 -4.71 -18.50
CA GLU A 292 7.59 -4.70 -18.74
C GLU A 292 8.39 -3.82 -17.77
N ASP A 293 7.74 -2.91 -17.05
CA ASP A 293 8.37 -1.93 -16.15
C ASP A 293 8.49 -2.43 -14.70
N VAL A 294 7.71 -3.45 -14.32
CA VAL A 294 7.46 -3.90 -12.94
C VAL A 294 8.61 -4.76 -12.40
N GLY A 295 9.17 -4.41 -11.23
CA GLY A 295 10.10 -5.28 -10.48
C GLY A 295 11.37 -5.69 -11.24
N GLY A 296 11.61 -5.15 -12.43
CA GLY A 296 12.64 -5.63 -13.34
C GLY A 296 14.01 -5.09 -12.99
N ALA A 297 15.04 -5.90 -13.21
CA ALA A 297 16.45 -5.52 -13.16
C ALA A 297 16.73 -4.18 -13.88
N ARG A 298 15.94 -3.80 -14.90
CA ARG A 298 16.01 -2.52 -15.61
C ARG A 298 15.63 -1.29 -14.78
N ALA A 299 14.61 -1.35 -13.93
CA ALA A 299 14.22 -0.23 -13.09
C ALA A 299 15.28 0.00 -12.00
N THR A 300 15.79 -1.08 -11.40
CA THR A 300 16.92 -1.06 -10.47
C THR A 300 18.20 -0.59 -11.15
N LEU A 301 18.55 -1.11 -12.33
CA LEU A 301 19.69 -0.62 -13.12
C LEU A 301 19.53 0.85 -13.47
N ARG A 302 18.33 1.32 -13.82
CA ARG A 302 18.10 2.74 -14.13
C ARG A 302 18.30 3.62 -12.89
N ALA A 303 17.85 3.17 -11.72
CA ALA A 303 18.09 3.87 -10.46
C ALA A 303 19.57 3.89 -10.06
N LEU A 304 20.27 2.75 -10.22
CA LEU A 304 21.71 2.63 -9.96
C LEU A 304 22.56 3.45 -10.95
N ILE A 305 22.26 3.36 -12.25
CA ILE A 305 22.90 4.18 -13.30
C ILE A 305 22.65 5.67 -13.01
N HIS A 306 21.44 6.06 -12.60
CA HIS A 306 21.10 7.43 -12.23
C HIS A 306 21.88 7.91 -11.01
N GLN A 307 22.06 7.05 -9.99
CA GLN A 307 22.90 7.34 -8.83
C GLN A 307 24.39 7.45 -9.21
N GLU A 308 24.93 6.54 -10.03
CA GLU A 308 26.32 6.62 -10.52
C GLU A 308 26.56 7.86 -11.38
N THR A 309 25.61 8.24 -12.24
CA THR A 309 25.73 9.50 -13.02
C THR A 309 25.67 10.76 -12.14
N HIS A 310 25.21 10.65 -10.89
CA HIS A 310 25.28 11.72 -9.90
C HIS A 310 26.51 11.63 -8.99
N ALA A 311 27.16 10.46 -8.90
CA ALA A 311 28.44 10.29 -8.22
C ALA A 311 29.61 10.96 -8.96
N ASP A 312 29.52 11.08 -10.29
CA ASP A 312 30.49 11.79 -11.16
C ASP A 312 30.40 13.34 -11.09
N ARG A 313 29.78 13.90 -10.04
CA ARG A 313 29.93 15.32 -9.74
C ARG A 313 31.20 15.55 -8.93
N ASP A 314 32.34 15.43 -9.60
CA ASP A 314 33.65 15.95 -9.16
C ASP A 314 33.64 17.50 -9.14
N ASP A 315 32.72 18.11 -8.37
CA ASP A 315 32.83 19.45 -7.78
C ASP A 315 31.50 19.78 -7.07
N VAL A 316 31.34 19.34 -5.82
CA VAL A 316 30.47 20.01 -4.87
C VAL A 316 31.30 20.31 -3.63
N ASP A 317 31.70 21.57 -3.53
CA ASP A 317 32.47 22.18 -2.45
C ASP A 317 32.13 21.63 -1.06
N SER A 318 33.17 21.23 -0.34
CA SER A 318 33.34 21.15 1.12
C SER A 318 32.09 21.34 1.99
N ASP A 319 31.36 20.25 2.26
CA ASP A 319 30.42 20.14 3.38
C ASP A 319 30.81 18.94 4.25
N PRO A 320 30.96 19.06 5.59
CA PRO A 320 31.54 18.02 6.45
C PRO A 320 30.70 16.73 6.57
N ASP A 321 29.47 16.75 6.04
CA ASP A 321 28.48 15.68 6.18
C ASP A 321 28.21 14.91 4.86
N THR A 322 29.10 15.06 3.86
CA THR A 322 29.07 14.22 2.66
C THR A 322 29.77 12.89 2.96
N HIS A 323 28.99 11.84 3.25
CA HIS A 323 29.52 10.48 3.33
C HIS A 323 29.80 9.95 1.93
N ASP A 324 30.95 9.31 1.75
CA ASP A 324 31.28 8.55 0.55
C ASP A 324 30.24 7.43 0.32
N ALA A 325 29.97 7.12 -0.95
CA ALA A 325 29.10 6.00 -1.30
C ALA A 325 29.73 4.67 -0.83
N PRO A 326 28.93 3.74 -0.29
CA PRO A 326 29.44 2.45 0.18
C PRO A 326 30.03 1.64 -0.99
N ALA A 327 31.14 0.95 -0.75
CA ALA A 327 31.79 0.12 -1.77
C ALA A 327 30.85 -0.97 -2.35
N LYS A 328 29.91 -1.49 -1.54
CA LYS A 328 28.90 -2.45 -1.99
C LYS A 328 27.49 -2.09 -1.52
N HIS A 329 26.49 -2.50 -2.28
CA HIS A 329 25.09 -2.43 -1.91
C HIS A 329 24.46 -3.82 -1.96
N VAL A 330 23.99 -4.28 -0.81
CA VAL A 330 23.25 -5.54 -0.66
C VAL A 330 21.76 -5.26 -0.55
N THR A 331 20.98 -5.94 -1.37
CA THR A 331 19.53 -5.78 -1.43
C THR A 331 18.84 -7.11 -1.14
N VAL A 332 17.91 -7.12 -0.18
CA VAL A 332 17.18 -8.34 0.23
C VAL A 332 15.71 -8.22 -0.18
N CYS A 333 15.18 -9.22 -0.88
CA CYS A 333 13.78 -9.26 -1.30
C CYS A 333 12.86 -9.49 -0.10
N MET A 334 11.89 -8.60 0.11
CA MET A 334 10.88 -8.69 1.17
C MET A 334 9.48 -9.02 0.64
N ASN A 335 9.35 -9.36 -0.65
CA ASN A 335 8.04 -9.68 -1.24
C ASN A 335 7.47 -11.01 -0.71
N GLN A 336 6.17 -11.24 -0.90
CA GLN A 336 5.36 -12.32 -0.31
C GLN A 336 6.08 -13.66 -0.12
N THR A 337 6.68 -14.22 -1.17
CA THR A 337 7.36 -15.53 -1.13
C THR A 337 8.64 -15.49 -0.28
N CYS A 338 9.53 -14.52 -0.52
CA CYS A 338 10.74 -14.36 0.28
C CYS A 338 10.45 -14.05 1.75
N ALA A 339 9.40 -13.28 2.03
CA ALA A 339 8.96 -13.02 3.40
C ALA A 339 8.51 -14.30 4.11
N ALA A 340 7.72 -15.15 3.43
CA ALA A 340 7.32 -16.46 3.93
C ALA A 340 8.51 -17.41 4.15
N ASP A 341 9.54 -17.30 3.30
CA ASP A 341 10.77 -18.10 3.39
C ASP A 341 11.80 -17.56 4.41
N GLY A 342 11.45 -16.54 5.19
CA GLY A 342 12.29 -16.05 6.29
C GLY A 342 13.23 -14.88 5.95
N ALA A 343 12.97 -14.13 4.88
CA ALA A 343 13.82 -13.00 4.47
C ALA A 343 14.03 -11.93 5.56
N ALA A 344 13.08 -11.76 6.49
CA ALA A 344 13.24 -10.86 7.62
C ALA A 344 14.41 -11.27 8.53
N SER A 345 14.59 -12.57 8.77
CA SER A 345 15.70 -13.12 9.55
C SER A 345 17.04 -12.89 8.83
N VAL A 346 17.08 -13.22 7.54
CA VAL A 346 18.25 -13.02 6.67
C VAL A 346 18.69 -11.56 6.65
N LEU A 347 17.76 -10.62 6.51
CA LEU A 347 18.06 -9.18 6.52
C LEU A 347 18.68 -8.75 7.84
N GLU A 348 18.12 -9.19 8.97
CA GLU A 348 18.63 -8.82 10.29
C GLU A 348 20.02 -9.43 10.51
N GLN A 349 20.21 -10.70 10.12
CA GLN A 349 21.48 -11.39 10.23
C GLN A 349 22.57 -10.77 9.35
N LEU A 350 22.24 -10.35 8.13
CA LEU A 350 23.14 -9.60 7.25
C LEU A 350 23.55 -8.26 7.89
N ARG A 351 22.59 -7.53 8.46
CA ARG A 351 22.86 -6.24 9.13
C ARG A 351 23.71 -6.41 10.38
N GLN A 352 23.42 -7.42 11.19
CA GLN A 352 24.17 -7.70 12.40
C GLN A 352 25.61 -8.11 12.05
N SER A 353 25.77 -9.05 11.13
CA SER A 353 27.09 -9.52 10.68
C SER A 353 27.92 -8.39 10.06
N ALA A 354 27.30 -7.50 9.27
CA ALA A 354 27.99 -6.36 8.69
C ALA A 354 28.39 -5.30 9.73
N ARG A 355 27.56 -5.08 10.77
CA ARG A 355 27.92 -4.19 11.90
C ARG A 355 29.07 -4.74 12.74
N ASP A 356 29.16 -6.06 12.86
CA ASP A 356 30.19 -6.74 13.63
C ASP A 356 31.52 -6.87 12.85
N SER A 357 31.53 -6.50 11.56
CA SER A 357 32.72 -6.50 10.71
C SER A 357 33.30 -5.09 10.55
N ASP A 358 34.54 -4.90 10.99
CA ASP A 358 35.29 -3.66 10.77
C ASP A 358 35.77 -3.49 9.29
N ALA A 359 35.58 -4.52 8.45
CA ALA A 359 36.06 -4.55 7.07
C ALA A 359 34.95 -4.29 6.04
N CYS A 360 33.69 -4.21 6.47
CA CYS A 360 32.55 -4.21 5.58
C CYS A 360 32.05 -2.79 5.29
N ASP A 361 32.46 -2.22 4.15
CA ASP A 361 31.90 -0.97 3.63
C ASP A 361 30.68 -1.27 2.74
N VAL A 362 29.54 -1.54 3.37
CA VAL A 362 28.33 -2.00 2.69
C VAL A 362 27.08 -1.29 3.17
N ARG A 363 26.16 -1.01 2.24
CA ARG A 363 24.79 -0.63 2.55
C ARG A 363 23.84 -1.80 2.32
N ILE A 364 23.06 -2.14 3.34
CA ILE A 364 22.07 -3.23 3.26
C ILE A 364 20.67 -2.66 3.33
N THR A 365 19.89 -2.85 2.26
CA THR A 365 18.51 -2.35 2.18
C THR A 365 17.52 -3.46 1.88
N ARG A 366 16.28 -3.21 2.29
CA ARG A 366 15.12 -3.98 1.85
C ARG A 366 14.81 -3.63 0.40
N SER A 367 14.17 -4.57 -0.30
CA SER A 367 13.57 -4.34 -1.61
C SER A 367 12.23 -5.06 -1.71
N SER A 368 11.43 -4.59 -2.65
CA SER A 368 10.27 -5.29 -3.21
C SER A 368 10.69 -6.56 -3.95
N CYS A 369 9.81 -7.12 -4.79
CA CYS A 369 10.12 -8.31 -5.59
C CYS A 369 11.37 -8.09 -6.46
N LEU A 370 12.27 -9.07 -6.46
CA LEU A 370 13.42 -9.14 -7.38
C LEU A 370 13.14 -9.99 -8.63
N GLY A 371 11.88 -10.39 -8.86
CA GLY A 371 11.46 -11.17 -10.03
C GLY A 371 11.85 -12.65 -9.99
N ARG A 372 12.19 -13.17 -8.80
CA ARG A 372 12.69 -14.55 -8.56
C ARG A 372 11.84 -15.27 -7.51
N CYS A 373 10.53 -15.32 -7.73
CA CYS A 373 9.62 -16.02 -6.82
C CYS A 373 9.89 -17.54 -6.86
N GLY A 374 10.03 -18.16 -5.68
CA GLY A 374 10.17 -19.61 -5.53
C GLY A 374 11.54 -20.09 -5.07
N ASP A 375 12.57 -19.25 -5.19
CA ASP A 375 13.95 -19.55 -4.77
C ASP A 375 14.38 -18.69 -3.56
N GLY A 376 13.41 -18.14 -2.81
CA GLY A 376 13.67 -17.23 -1.70
C GLY A 376 14.28 -17.90 -0.47
N PRO A 377 14.84 -17.12 0.47
CA PRO A 377 15.08 -15.67 0.41
C PRO A 377 16.14 -15.24 -0.61
N MET A 378 15.85 -14.17 -1.35
CA MET A 378 16.74 -13.64 -2.39
C MET A 378 17.57 -12.46 -1.87
N VAL A 379 18.89 -12.49 -2.14
CA VAL A 379 19.85 -11.43 -1.80
C VAL A 379 20.68 -11.07 -3.04
N ALA A 380 20.72 -9.80 -3.42
CA ALA A 380 21.54 -9.31 -4.53
C ALA A 380 22.68 -8.42 -4.01
N VAL A 381 23.89 -8.61 -4.55
CA VAL A 381 25.09 -7.82 -4.21
C VAL A 381 25.58 -7.05 -5.43
N TYR A 382 25.64 -5.73 -5.30
CA TYR A 382 26.13 -4.77 -6.30
C TYR A 382 27.43 -4.10 -5.80
N PRO A 383 28.40 -3.74 -6.69
CA PRO A 383 28.41 -3.86 -8.16
C PRO A 383 28.70 -5.25 -8.71
N ASP A 384 28.97 -6.23 -7.83
CA ASP A 384 29.45 -7.56 -8.23
C ASP A 384 28.49 -8.37 -9.10
N GLY A 385 27.21 -7.97 -9.16
CA GLY A 385 26.21 -8.62 -10.02
C GLY A 385 25.85 -10.04 -9.58
N VAL A 386 26.06 -10.36 -8.30
CA VAL A 386 25.84 -11.70 -7.74
C VAL A 386 24.50 -11.76 -7.05
N TRP A 387 23.74 -12.80 -7.35
CA TRP A 387 22.44 -13.08 -6.77
C TRP A 387 22.53 -14.39 -6.00
N TYR A 388 22.12 -14.32 -4.74
CA TYR A 388 22.00 -15.47 -3.85
C TYR A 388 20.52 -15.81 -3.65
N GLY A 389 20.21 -17.09 -3.72
CA GLY A 389 18.88 -17.65 -3.45
C GLY A 389 18.92 -18.62 -2.28
N SER A 390 17.76 -18.93 -1.73
CA SER A 390 17.56 -19.81 -0.57
C SER A 390 18.48 -19.47 0.61
N VAL A 391 18.74 -18.17 0.80
CA VAL A 391 19.65 -17.69 1.84
C VAL A 391 18.99 -17.89 3.19
N ASP A 392 19.66 -18.59 4.09
CA ASP A 392 19.29 -18.72 5.50
C ASP A 392 20.23 -17.87 6.38
N ASP A 393 20.09 -17.94 7.70
CA ASP A 393 20.91 -17.15 8.63
C ASP A 393 22.41 -17.50 8.55
N GLU A 394 22.72 -18.77 8.24
CA GLU A 394 24.11 -19.22 8.02
C GLU A 394 24.66 -18.62 6.72
N GLY A 395 23.90 -18.72 5.63
CA GLY A 395 24.24 -18.11 4.34
C GLY A 395 24.39 -16.60 4.43
N ALA A 396 23.55 -15.91 5.20
CA ALA A 396 23.67 -14.48 5.47
C ALA A 396 25.02 -14.13 6.11
N THR A 397 25.43 -14.90 7.12
CA THR A 397 26.71 -14.72 7.82
C THR A 397 27.90 -15.02 6.91
N GLU A 398 27.77 -16.03 6.07
CA GLU A 398 28.81 -16.41 5.10
C GLU A 398 28.97 -15.37 3.99
N ILE A 399 27.86 -14.82 3.47
CA ILE A 399 27.88 -13.74 2.48
C ILE A 399 28.65 -12.54 3.03
N VAL A 400 28.42 -12.13 4.28
CA VAL A 400 29.20 -11.03 4.87
C VAL A 400 30.68 -11.39 4.99
N SER A 401 30.98 -12.49 5.70
CA SER A 401 32.37 -12.84 6.05
C SER A 401 33.24 -13.29 4.88
N SER A 402 32.63 -13.71 3.77
CA SER A 402 33.31 -14.16 2.56
C SER A 402 33.17 -13.15 1.43
N HIS A 403 31.94 -12.84 1.00
CA HIS A 403 31.74 -12.03 -0.20
C HIS A 403 31.94 -10.54 0.06
N LEU A 404 31.37 -10.01 1.14
CA LEU A 404 31.47 -8.59 1.44
C LEU A 404 32.84 -8.22 2.03
N ASP A 405 33.39 -9.06 2.92
CA ASP A 405 34.67 -8.79 3.58
C ASP A 405 35.90 -9.15 2.73
N ARG A 406 35.79 -10.14 1.84
CA ARG A 406 36.96 -10.75 1.17
C ARG A 406 36.82 -10.91 -0.34
N ASP A 407 35.76 -10.36 -0.94
CA ASP A 407 35.47 -10.49 -2.37
C ASP A 407 35.40 -11.95 -2.86
N ARG A 408 34.91 -12.86 -2.01
CA ARG A 408 34.78 -14.29 -2.33
C ARG A 408 33.32 -14.72 -2.35
N ILE A 409 32.81 -14.96 -3.56
CA ILE A 409 31.44 -15.43 -3.80
C ILE A 409 31.18 -16.74 -3.07
N VAL A 410 30.02 -16.84 -2.42
CA VAL A 410 29.57 -18.02 -1.69
C VAL A 410 28.80 -18.94 -2.66
N SER A 411 29.53 -19.81 -3.36
CA SER A 411 29.01 -20.61 -4.48
C SER A 411 27.74 -21.41 -4.16
N ASP A 412 27.60 -21.84 -2.91
CA ASP A 412 26.53 -22.76 -2.50
C ASP A 412 25.16 -22.09 -2.49
N TYR A 413 25.13 -20.75 -2.38
CA TYR A 413 23.91 -19.96 -2.42
C TYR A 413 23.72 -19.21 -3.75
N VAL A 414 24.65 -19.30 -4.71
CA VAL A 414 24.55 -18.52 -5.97
C VAL A 414 23.38 -19.02 -6.81
N ASP A 415 22.39 -18.16 -6.99
CA ASP A 415 21.31 -18.35 -7.96
C ASP A 415 21.75 -17.89 -9.36
N GLN A 416 22.40 -16.73 -9.44
CA GLN A 416 22.88 -16.18 -10.72
C GLN A 416 24.09 -15.23 -10.52
N THR A 417 24.89 -15.12 -11.58
CA THR A 417 25.83 -14.00 -11.78
C THR A 417 25.48 -13.30 -13.09
N LEU A 418 25.56 -11.97 -13.12
CA LEU A 418 25.33 -11.14 -14.31
C LEU A 418 26.54 -11.08 -15.24
#